data_AF-A0A9W9MB57-F1
#
_entry.id   AF-A0A9W9MB57-F1
#
_cell.length_a   1.000
_cell.length_b   1.000
_cell.length_c   1.000
_cell.angle_alpha   90.00
_cell.angle_beta   90.00
_cell.angle_gamma   90.00
#
_symmetry.space_group_name_H-M   'P 1'
#
loop_
_entity.id
_entity.type
_entity.pdbx_description
1 polymer ?
#
loop_
_entity_poly.entity_id
_entity_poly.type
_entity_poly.pdbx_seq_one_letter_code
_entity_poly.pdbx_strand_id
1 'polypeptide(L)'
;MSNRLVSIIKQNNLPELRRFIASCSPEDVIAPGTPYLNDPLLDAASYGSPEAFHILSEMYTTAPEVAKKFNPKFRPLLSACGTANIDVMRFILDRHDPENRLPVGTVDLHQRDDSGDTPIIVAAGSLMYLDKDADEVEGDGLHWTEWIRDRIARGHHSLRIHRRLYAQGPRRADVILLNARRPRRRRLASRQTDKP
;
A
#
# COMPACT_ATOMS: atom_id res chain seq x y z
N MET A 1 10.76 -12.64 -17.44
CA MET A 1 10.78 -11.17 -17.21
C MET A 1 10.38 -10.83 -15.77
N SER A 2 9.33 -11.44 -15.22
CA SER A 2 8.84 -11.13 -13.85
C SER A 2 9.88 -11.18 -12.72
N ASN A 3 10.67 -12.26 -12.61
CA ASN A 3 11.68 -12.38 -11.54
C ASN A 3 12.78 -11.31 -11.60
N ARG A 4 13.02 -10.71 -12.78
CA ARG A 4 14.03 -9.67 -12.95
C ARG A 4 13.56 -8.33 -12.36
N LEU A 5 12.31 -7.95 -12.61
CA LEU A 5 11.75 -6.70 -12.07
C LEU A 5 11.71 -6.74 -10.55
N VAL A 6 11.24 -7.85 -9.95
CA VAL A 6 11.24 -8.03 -8.50
C VAL A 6 12.66 -7.94 -7.92
N SER A 7 13.64 -8.57 -8.57
CA SER A 7 15.04 -8.48 -8.14
C SER A 7 15.58 -7.05 -8.18
N ILE A 8 15.26 -6.29 -9.22
CA ILE A 8 15.67 -4.88 -9.36
C ILE A 8 15.06 -4.03 -8.23
N ILE A 9 13.78 -4.25 -7.91
CA ILE A 9 13.06 -3.55 -6.84
C ILE A 9 13.64 -3.94 -5.47
N LYS A 10 13.85 -5.24 -5.20
CA LYS A 10 14.44 -5.75 -3.95
C LYS A 10 15.83 -5.16 -3.71
N GLN A 11 16.65 -5.04 -4.74
CA GLN A 11 17.98 -4.42 -4.68
C GLN A 11 17.96 -2.89 -4.67
N ASN A 12 16.78 -2.27 -4.78
CA ASN A 12 16.61 -0.83 -4.91
C ASN A 12 17.47 -0.20 -6.03
N ASN A 13 17.67 -0.92 -7.15
CA ASN A 13 18.51 -0.46 -8.26
C ASN A 13 17.73 0.49 -9.18
N LEU A 14 17.62 1.75 -8.77
CA LEU A 14 16.84 2.78 -9.51
C LEU A 14 17.30 3.00 -10.96
N PRO A 15 18.61 3.03 -11.29
CA PRO A 15 19.05 3.15 -12.68
C PRO A 15 18.60 1.98 -13.54
N GLU A 16 18.70 0.74 -13.04
CA GLU A 16 18.23 -0.43 -13.78
C GLU A 16 16.71 -0.46 -13.88
N LEU A 17 15.98 -0.04 -12.84
CA LEU A 17 14.52 0.10 -12.87
C LEU A 17 14.07 1.04 -13.98
N ARG A 18 14.69 2.22 -14.10
CA ARG A 18 14.38 3.19 -15.16
C ARG A 18 14.67 2.63 -16.56
N ARG A 19 15.80 1.92 -16.73
CA ARG A 19 16.15 1.26 -18.00
C ARG A 19 15.14 0.16 -18.34
N PHE A 20 14.75 -0.64 -17.36
CA PHE A 20 13.79 -1.72 -17.54
C PHE A 20 12.44 -1.18 -18.00
N ILE A 21 11.92 -0.17 -17.29
CA ILE A 21 10.66 0.51 -17.64
C ILE A 21 10.71 1.11 -19.04
N ALA A 22 11.83 1.76 -19.41
CA ALA A 22 12.00 2.32 -20.74
C ALA A 22 12.06 1.26 -21.86
N SER A 23 12.42 0.01 -21.53
CA SER A 23 12.57 -1.09 -22.49
C SER A 23 11.32 -1.98 -22.62
N CYS A 24 10.33 -1.83 -21.74
CA CYS A 24 9.17 -2.70 -21.62
C CYS A 24 7.86 -1.94 -21.89
N SER A 25 6.81 -2.65 -22.32
CA SER A 25 5.49 -2.04 -22.39
C SER A 25 4.92 -1.84 -20.97
N PRO A 26 3.99 -0.87 -20.76
CA PRO A 26 3.34 -0.70 -19.46
C PRO A 26 2.62 -1.97 -18.97
N GLU A 27 2.10 -2.80 -19.88
CA GLU A 27 1.49 -4.09 -19.54
C GLU A 27 2.51 -5.06 -18.95
N ASP A 28 3.69 -5.16 -19.56
CA ASP A 28 4.76 -6.05 -19.09
C ASP A 28 5.34 -5.63 -17.73
N VAL A 29 5.24 -4.33 -17.40
CA VAL A 29 5.67 -3.79 -16.11
C VAL A 29 4.59 -3.96 -15.05
N ILE A 30 3.34 -3.58 -15.32
CA ILE A 30 2.23 -3.60 -14.36
C ILE A 30 1.78 -5.04 -14.06
N ALA A 31 1.79 -5.90 -15.07
CA ALA A 31 1.35 -7.28 -14.97
C ALA A 31 2.32 -8.18 -15.75
N PRO A 32 3.46 -8.57 -15.15
CA PRO A 32 4.52 -9.34 -15.81
C PRO A 32 4.16 -10.80 -16.18
N GLY A 33 2.89 -11.07 -16.52
CA GLY A 33 2.43 -12.25 -17.23
C GLY A 33 2.04 -13.44 -16.37
N THR A 34 1.89 -13.28 -15.05
CA THR A 34 1.52 -14.39 -14.17
C THR A 34 0.51 -13.98 -13.09
N PRO A 35 -0.58 -14.74 -12.90
CA PRO A 35 -1.68 -14.41 -11.99
C PRO A 35 -1.34 -14.55 -10.49
N TYR A 36 -0.13 -14.99 -10.16
CA TYR A 36 0.32 -15.25 -8.78
C TYR A 36 1.49 -14.37 -8.32
N LEU A 37 2.02 -13.52 -9.20
CA LEU A 37 3.12 -12.62 -8.84
C LEU A 37 2.58 -11.32 -8.27
N ASN A 38 3.18 -10.90 -7.16
CA ASN A 38 2.87 -9.66 -6.48
C ASN A 38 3.01 -8.48 -7.46
N ASP A 39 2.07 -7.55 -7.34
CA ASP A 39 2.06 -6.31 -8.10
C ASP A 39 3.38 -5.55 -7.82
N PRO A 40 4.14 -5.12 -8.84
CA PRO A 40 5.46 -4.51 -8.64
C PRO A 40 5.42 -3.24 -7.79
N LEU A 41 4.30 -2.50 -7.81
CA LEU A 41 4.12 -1.32 -6.98
C LEU A 41 3.88 -1.71 -5.51
N LEU A 42 3.22 -2.85 -5.24
CA LEU A 42 3.16 -3.45 -3.91
C LEU A 42 4.51 -3.99 -3.46
N ASP A 43 5.29 -4.59 -4.36
CA ASP A 43 6.66 -5.03 -4.07
C ASP A 43 7.55 -3.86 -3.68
N ALA A 44 7.49 -2.74 -4.41
CA ALA A 44 8.24 -1.54 -4.05
C ALA A 44 7.85 -1.00 -2.68
N ALA A 45 6.56 -1.10 -2.33
CA ALA A 45 6.09 -0.74 -1.00
C ALA A 45 6.58 -1.71 0.08
N SER A 46 6.62 -3.01 -0.22
CA SER A 46 7.05 -4.10 0.66
C SER A 46 8.56 -4.21 0.84
N TYR A 47 9.36 -3.79 -0.13
CA TYR A 47 10.83 -3.74 -0.02
C TYR A 47 11.35 -2.38 0.48
N GLY A 48 10.49 -1.37 0.54
CA GLY A 48 10.79 -0.15 1.29
C GLY A 48 11.49 0.93 0.50
N SER A 49 11.37 0.93 -0.83
CA SER A 49 11.94 1.97 -1.68
C SER A 49 10.88 3.01 -2.09
N PRO A 50 10.86 4.22 -1.46
CA PRO A 50 9.89 5.25 -1.82
C PRO A 50 10.14 5.81 -3.24
N GLU A 51 11.39 5.87 -3.70
CA GLU A 51 11.73 6.31 -5.06
C GLU A 51 11.30 5.29 -6.11
N ALA A 52 11.53 3.98 -5.89
CA ALA A 52 11.03 2.95 -6.80
C ALA A 52 9.49 2.96 -6.84
N PHE A 53 8.86 3.10 -5.66
CA PHE A 53 7.42 3.24 -5.54
C PHE A 53 6.90 4.46 -6.32
N HIS A 54 7.61 5.59 -6.26
CA HIS A 54 7.26 6.79 -7.01
C HIS A 54 7.32 6.57 -8.52
N ILE A 55 8.42 6.02 -9.02
CA ILE A 55 8.63 5.75 -10.46
C ILE A 55 7.54 4.79 -10.97
N LEU A 56 7.27 3.73 -10.23
CA LEU A 56 6.21 2.77 -10.59
C LEU A 56 4.82 3.41 -10.52
N SER A 57 4.56 4.29 -9.55
CA SER A 57 3.28 5.03 -9.47
C SER A 57 3.03 5.90 -10.71
N GLU A 58 4.07 6.54 -11.26
CA GLU A 58 3.98 7.34 -12.49
C GLU A 58 3.64 6.48 -13.72
N MET A 59 4.13 5.25 -13.75
CA MET A 59 3.77 4.28 -14.80
C MET A 59 2.29 3.90 -14.74
N TYR A 60 1.76 3.67 -13.54
CA TYR A 60 0.34 3.35 -13.34
C TYR A 60 -0.57 4.51 -13.78
N THR A 61 -0.12 5.76 -13.64
CA THR A 61 -0.86 6.91 -14.20
C THR A 61 -0.78 7.04 -15.71
N THR A 62 0.32 6.59 -16.32
CA THR A 62 0.49 6.66 -17.76
C THR A 62 -0.37 5.60 -18.47
N ALA A 63 -0.69 4.48 -17.80
CA ALA A 63 -1.51 3.40 -18.33
C ALA A 63 -2.66 3.01 -17.36
N PRO A 64 -3.64 3.90 -17.13
CA PRO A 64 -4.68 3.67 -16.12
C PRO A 64 -5.62 2.51 -16.48
N GLU A 65 -5.82 2.23 -17.76
CA GLU A 65 -6.67 1.11 -18.22
C GLU A 65 -6.04 -0.25 -17.92
N VAL A 66 -4.70 -0.34 -18.01
CA VAL A 66 -3.94 -1.52 -17.61
C VAL A 66 -4.00 -1.68 -16.09
N ALA A 67 -3.75 -0.60 -15.34
CA ALA A 67 -3.80 -0.62 -13.88
C ALA A 67 -5.17 -1.08 -13.34
N LYS A 68 -6.27 -0.57 -13.88
CA LYS A 68 -7.64 -0.99 -13.49
C LYS A 68 -7.91 -2.46 -13.79
N LYS A 69 -7.43 -2.96 -14.94
CA LYS A 69 -7.63 -4.34 -15.38
C LYS A 69 -6.93 -5.33 -14.44
N PHE A 70 -5.72 -5.00 -14.00
CA PHE A 70 -4.89 -5.92 -13.23
C PHE A 70 -4.96 -5.73 -11.72
N ASN A 71 -5.25 -4.52 -11.23
CA ASN A 71 -5.32 -4.26 -9.79
C ASN A 71 -6.44 -3.27 -9.40
N PRO A 72 -7.72 -3.72 -9.39
CA PRO A 72 -8.84 -2.87 -9.01
C PRO A 72 -8.87 -2.53 -7.51
N LYS A 73 -8.14 -3.27 -6.65
CA LYS A 73 -8.08 -3.10 -5.19
C LYS A 73 -6.68 -2.68 -4.76
N PHE A 74 -6.17 -1.64 -5.39
CA PHE A 74 -4.87 -1.06 -5.12
C PHE A 74 -4.72 -0.66 -3.63
N ARG A 75 -3.73 -1.24 -2.93
CA ARG A 75 -3.58 -1.22 -1.45
C ARG A 75 -2.12 -1.06 -0.96
N PRO A 76 -1.35 -0.09 -1.48
CA PRO A 76 0.08 0.03 -1.17
C PRO A 76 0.38 0.36 0.30
N LEU A 77 -0.52 1.09 0.97
CA LEU A 77 -0.37 1.41 2.38
C LEU A 77 -0.41 0.15 3.26
N LEU A 78 -1.33 -0.78 2.98
CA LEU A 78 -1.42 -2.06 3.69
C LEU A 78 -0.12 -2.86 3.53
N SER A 79 0.45 -2.89 2.32
CA SER A 79 1.73 -3.54 2.02
C SER A 79 2.88 -2.94 2.85
N ALA A 80 3.06 -1.63 2.79
CA ALA A 80 4.12 -0.93 3.54
C ALA A 80 3.96 -1.07 5.06
N CYS A 81 2.72 -1.10 5.56
CA CYS A 81 2.44 -1.36 6.97
C CYS A 81 2.81 -2.80 7.36
N GLY A 82 2.50 -3.79 6.52
CA GLY A 82 2.79 -5.20 6.76
C GLY A 82 4.28 -5.50 6.85
N THR A 83 5.09 -4.77 6.10
CA THR A 83 6.56 -4.87 6.12
C THR A 83 7.24 -3.79 6.97
N ALA A 84 6.45 -2.97 7.69
CA ALA A 84 6.88 -1.80 8.47
C ALA A 84 7.92 -0.93 7.76
N ASN A 85 7.74 -0.70 6.46
CA ASN A 85 8.60 0.21 5.70
C ASN A 85 8.16 1.65 5.92
N ILE A 86 8.77 2.25 6.93
CA ILE A 86 8.40 3.57 7.42
C ILE A 86 8.58 4.65 6.36
N ASP A 87 9.60 4.58 5.53
CA ASP A 87 9.87 5.62 4.54
C ASP A 87 8.82 5.62 3.43
N VAL A 88 8.45 4.45 2.91
CA VAL A 88 7.32 4.31 1.98
C VAL A 88 6.01 4.71 2.65
N MET A 89 5.77 4.25 3.87
CA MET A 89 4.54 4.59 4.60
C MET A 89 4.41 6.11 4.76
N ARG A 90 5.49 6.80 5.16
CA ARG A 90 5.52 8.28 5.26
C ARG A 90 5.33 8.93 3.89
N PHE A 91 6.01 8.44 2.87
CA PHE A 91 5.86 8.92 1.49
C PHE A 91 4.40 8.86 1.02
N ILE A 92 3.71 7.75 1.30
CA ILE A 92 2.29 7.57 0.97
C ILE A 92 1.42 8.52 1.82
N LEU A 93 1.67 8.61 3.13
CA LEU A 93 0.88 9.41 4.06
C LEU A 93 1.05 10.92 3.88
N ASP A 94 2.24 11.39 3.52
CA ASP A 94 2.50 12.80 3.18
C ASP A 94 1.75 13.23 1.91
N ARG A 95 1.37 12.24 1.09
CA ARG A 95 0.55 12.39 -0.11
C ARG A 95 -0.94 12.07 0.09
N HIS A 96 -1.36 11.98 1.35
CA HIS A 96 -2.77 11.90 1.74
C HIS A 96 -3.50 13.25 1.59
N ASP A 97 -2.75 14.37 1.51
CA ASP A 97 -3.34 15.69 1.33
C ASP A 97 -4.03 15.80 -0.05
N PRO A 98 -5.26 16.36 -0.14
CA PRO A 98 -5.91 16.65 -1.42
C PRO A 98 -5.04 17.41 -2.43
N GLU A 99 -4.12 18.25 -1.95
CA GLU A 99 -3.21 19.05 -2.80
C GLU A 99 -1.96 18.28 -3.25
N ASN A 100 -1.62 17.17 -2.59
CA ASN A 100 -0.41 16.39 -2.85
C ASN A 100 -0.74 14.92 -3.09
N ARG A 101 -1.73 14.62 -3.93
CA ARG A 101 -2.22 13.26 -4.14
C ARG A 101 -1.18 12.36 -4.78
N LEU A 102 -1.19 11.08 -4.40
CA LEU A 102 -0.48 10.07 -5.17
C LEU A 102 -1.03 10.01 -6.60
N PRO A 103 -0.16 9.78 -7.60
CA PRO A 103 -0.57 9.56 -8.99
C PRO A 103 -1.67 8.47 -9.09
N VAL A 104 -1.57 7.46 -8.24
CA VAL A 104 -2.46 6.29 -8.16
C VAL A 104 -3.76 6.50 -7.35
N GLY A 105 -4.01 7.72 -6.84
CA GLY A 105 -5.29 8.09 -6.22
C GLY A 105 -5.19 8.53 -4.77
N THR A 106 -6.34 8.57 -4.09
CA THR A 106 -6.45 8.94 -2.66
C THR A 106 -6.02 7.81 -1.75
N VAL A 107 -5.18 8.13 -0.76
CA VAL A 107 -4.83 7.24 0.34
C VAL A 107 -5.98 7.17 1.32
N ASP A 108 -6.36 5.96 1.75
CA ASP A 108 -7.41 5.74 2.74
C ASP A 108 -6.84 5.03 3.97
N LEU A 109 -6.76 5.74 5.09
CA LEU A 109 -6.22 5.25 6.36
C LEU A 109 -7.05 4.13 7.01
N HIS A 110 -8.29 3.95 6.54
CA HIS A 110 -9.22 2.94 7.01
C HIS A 110 -9.54 1.91 5.93
N GLN A 111 -8.76 1.88 4.85
CA GLN A 111 -8.95 0.91 3.78
C GLN A 111 -8.88 -0.49 4.37
N ARG A 112 -9.89 -1.30 4.09
CA ARG A 112 -9.93 -2.69 4.54
C ARG A 112 -9.44 -3.59 3.43
N ASP A 113 -8.62 -4.56 3.80
CA ASP A 113 -8.28 -5.67 2.93
C ASP A 113 -9.48 -6.64 2.78
N ASP A 114 -9.27 -7.80 2.16
CA ASP A 114 -10.35 -8.79 1.96
C ASP A 114 -10.68 -9.57 3.25
N SER A 115 -9.80 -9.53 4.24
CA SER A 115 -9.99 -10.07 5.60
C SER A 115 -10.67 -9.06 6.54
N GLY A 116 -10.73 -7.79 6.14
CA GLY A 116 -11.26 -6.68 6.96
C GLY A 116 -10.18 -5.91 7.73
N ASP A 117 -8.91 -6.26 7.54
CA ASP A 117 -7.78 -5.65 8.22
C ASP A 117 -7.51 -4.25 7.67
N THR A 118 -7.19 -3.35 8.59
CA THR A 118 -6.86 -1.95 8.29
C THR A 118 -5.36 -1.74 8.40
N PRO A 119 -4.80 -0.64 7.84
CA PRO A 119 -3.36 -0.36 7.93
C PRO A 119 -2.79 -0.44 9.34
N ILE A 120 -3.54 0.00 10.36
CA ILE A 120 -3.10 -0.09 11.76
C ILE A 120 -3.08 -1.53 12.29
N ILE A 121 -4.04 -2.39 11.89
CA ILE A 121 -4.07 -3.80 12.27
C ILE A 121 -2.89 -4.53 11.60
N VAL A 122 -2.68 -4.28 10.31
CA VAL A 122 -1.57 -4.88 9.55
C VAL A 122 -0.22 -4.41 10.10
N ALA A 123 -0.08 -3.13 10.48
CA ALA A 123 1.13 -2.61 11.13
C ALA A 123 1.39 -3.23 12.51
N ALA A 124 0.35 -3.61 13.26
CA ALA A 124 0.52 -4.37 14.49
C ALA A 124 0.90 -5.83 14.20
N GLY A 125 0.27 -6.44 13.20
CA GLY A 125 0.54 -7.80 12.74
C GLY A 125 1.95 -7.99 12.19
N SER A 126 2.59 -6.95 11.66
CA SER A 126 3.97 -6.98 11.17
C SER A 126 5.00 -7.39 12.23
N LEU A 127 4.63 -7.33 13.51
CA LEU A 127 5.47 -7.72 14.65
C LEU A 127 5.22 -9.17 15.11
N MET A 128 4.23 -9.87 14.54
CA MET A 128 3.83 -11.22 14.98
C MET A 128 4.64 -12.35 14.35
N TYR A 129 5.21 -12.14 13.15
CA TYR A 129 5.86 -13.20 12.36
C TYR A 129 7.33 -12.88 12.02
N LEU A 130 8.05 -12.27 12.98
CA LEU A 130 9.44 -11.81 12.79
C LEU A 130 10.39 -12.91 12.31
N ASP A 131 10.19 -14.14 12.76
CA ASP A 131 11.04 -15.29 12.42
C ASP A 131 10.95 -15.66 10.93
N LYS A 132 9.72 -15.74 10.41
CA LYS A 132 9.46 -16.05 8.98
C LYS A 132 9.93 -14.94 8.05
N ASP A 133 9.71 -13.69 8.46
CA ASP A 133 10.15 -12.53 7.69
C ASP A 133 11.69 -12.42 7.64
N ALA A 134 12.39 -12.90 8.67
CA ALA A 134 13.85 -12.88 8.75
C ALA A 134 14.49 -13.88 7.78
N ASP A 135 13.92 -15.08 7.66
CA ASP A 135 14.38 -16.13 6.73
C ASP A 135 14.37 -15.67 5.25
N GLU A 136 13.47 -14.73 4.88
CA GLU A 136 13.43 -14.14 3.53
C GLU A 136 14.56 -13.12 3.25
N VAL A 137 15.26 -12.69 4.31
CA VAL A 137 16.30 -11.64 4.30
C VAL A 137 17.70 -12.19 4.61
N GLU A 138 17.82 -13.44 5.08
CA GLU A 138 19.13 -14.08 5.39
C GLU A 138 20.09 -14.22 4.19
N GLY A 139 19.68 -13.85 2.97
CA GLY A 139 20.55 -13.78 1.80
C GLY A 139 21.61 -12.66 1.82
N ASP A 140 21.53 -11.67 2.72
CA ASP A 140 22.35 -10.44 2.66
C ASP A 140 23.36 -10.25 3.81
N GLY A 141 23.58 -11.27 4.66
CA GLY A 141 24.66 -11.23 5.66
C GLY A 141 24.46 -10.22 6.82
N LEU A 142 23.26 -9.68 7.00
CA LEU A 142 22.87 -9.00 8.23
C LEU A 142 22.68 -10.03 9.35
N HIS A 143 23.27 -9.78 10.52
CA HIS A 143 23.08 -10.66 11.66
C HIS A 143 21.59 -10.61 12.05
N TRP A 144 20.88 -11.75 11.97
CA TRP A 144 19.46 -11.93 12.31
C TRP A 144 18.94 -11.04 13.47
N THR A 145 19.72 -10.94 14.54
CA THR A 145 19.44 -10.11 15.71
C THR A 145 19.31 -8.61 15.40
N GLU A 146 20.18 -8.06 14.54
CA GLU A 146 20.14 -6.66 14.11
C GLU A 146 18.92 -6.39 13.23
N TRP A 147 18.61 -7.32 12.32
CA TRP A 147 17.42 -7.23 11.48
C TRP A 147 16.13 -7.21 12.33
N ILE A 148 16.02 -8.11 13.32
CA ILE A 148 14.88 -8.15 14.24
C ILE A 148 14.76 -6.86 15.05
N ARG A 149 15.87 -6.32 15.56
CA ARG A 149 15.87 -5.06 16.30
C ARG A 149 15.39 -3.90 15.43
N ASP A 150 15.90 -3.80 14.21
CA ASP A 150 15.44 -2.79 13.23
C ASP A 150 13.94 -2.96 12.92
N ARG A 151 13.50 -4.18 12.65
CA ARG A 151 12.09 -4.51 12.36
C ARG A 151 11.15 -4.10 13.50
N ILE A 152 11.52 -4.38 14.74
CA ILE A 152 10.78 -3.97 15.94
C ILE A 152 10.76 -2.44 16.07
N ALA A 153 11.91 -1.77 15.90
CA ALA A 153 12.00 -0.32 15.98
C ALA A 153 11.11 0.36 14.92
N ARG A 154 11.14 -0.13 13.69
CA ARG A 154 10.26 0.32 12.61
C ARG A 154 8.79 0.06 12.93
N GLY A 155 8.41 -1.14 13.35
CA GLY A 155 7.02 -1.45 13.72
C GLY A 155 6.47 -0.53 14.81
N HIS A 156 7.24 -0.26 15.87
CA HIS A 156 6.87 0.73 16.89
C HIS A 156 6.69 2.14 16.31
N HIS A 157 7.58 2.55 15.39
CA HIS A 157 7.46 3.84 14.72
C HIS A 157 6.19 3.92 13.87
N SER A 158 5.82 2.84 13.17
CA SER A 158 4.59 2.73 12.39
C SER A 158 3.35 2.97 13.25
N LEU A 159 3.24 2.24 14.37
CA LEU A 159 2.12 2.35 15.31
C LEU A 159 2.03 3.77 15.91
N ARG A 160 3.16 4.41 16.20
CA ARG A 160 3.19 5.79 16.69
C ARG A 160 2.68 6.79 15.65
N ILE A 161 3.05 6.62 14.37
CA ILE A 161 2.52 7.45 13.27
C ILE A 161 1.01 7.28 13.17
N HIS A 162 0.51 6.04 13.12
CA HIS A 162 -0.93 5.79 13.07
C HIS A 162 -1.65 6.39 14.27
N ARG A 163 -1.15 6.17 15.50
CA ARG A 163 -1.74 6.77 16.70
C ARG A 163 -1.84 8.29 16.60
N ARG A 164 -0.81 8.97 16.08
CA ARG A 164 -0.82 10.41 15.86
C ARG A 164 -1.87 10.83 14.85
N LEU A 165 -1.97 10.13 13.71
CA LEU A 165 -2.95 10.44 12.68
C LEU A 165 -4.39 10.24 13.16
N TYR A 166 -4.66 9.16 13.90
CA TYR A 166 -5.98 8.90 14.47
C TYR A 166 -6.33 9.89 15.61
N ALA A 167 -5.35 10.31 16.42
CA ALA A 167 -5.55 11.29 17.49
C ALA A 167 -5.80 12.72 16.97
N GLN A 168 -5.32 13.05 15.77
CA GLN A 168 -5.60 14.34 15.12
C GLN A 168 -7.07 14.46 14.65
N GLY A 169 -7.86 13.39 14.74
CA GLY A 169 -9.22 13.32 14.21
C GLY A 169 -9.25 13.28 12.67
N PRO A 170 -10.41 12.97 12.06
CA PRO A 170 -10.55 13.02 10.61
C PRO A 170 -10.28 14.45 10.13
N ARG A 171 -9.31 14.64 9.23
CA ARG A 171 -9.17 15.93 8.53
C ARG A 171 -10.42 16.11 7.67
N ARG A 172 -10.78 17.35 7.32
CA ARG A 172 -12.02 17.66 6.56
C ARG A 172 -12.26 16.75 5.33
N ALA A 173 -11.20 16.25 4.69
CA ALA A 173 -11.28 15.30 3.57
C ALA A 173 -11.77 13.89 3.98
N ASP A 174 -11.42 13.40 5.16
CA ASP A 174 -11.83 12.09 5.69
C ASP A 174 -13.32 12.06 6.03
N VAL A 175 -13.86 13.19 6.49
CA VAL A 175 -15.30 13.34 6.79
C VAL A 175 -16.15 13.20 5.52
N ILE A 176 -15.65 13.63 4.36
CA ILE A 176 -16.36 13.53 3.08
C ILE A 176 -16.38 12.06 2.62
N LEU A 177 -15.26 11.34 2.75
CA LEU A 177 -15.18 9.91 2.39
C LEU A 177 -15.95 9.00 3.36
N LEU A 178 -15.90 9.27 4.66
CA LEU A 178 -16.65 8.53 5.68
C LEU A 178 -18.18 8.69 5.49
N ASN A 179 -18.64 9.87 5.08
CA ASN A 179 -20.06 10.12 4.80
C ASN A 179 -20.53 9.50 3.48
N ALA A 180 -19.67 9.40 2.46
CA ALA A 180 -19.98 8.71 1.21
C ALA A 180 -20.12 7.19 1.39
N ARG A 181 -19.52 6.62 2.43
CA ARG A 181 -19.52 5.17 2.72
C ARG A 181 -20.59 4.70 3.71
N ARG A 182 -21.40 5.61 4.27
CA ARG A 182 -22.59 5.17 5.02
C ARG A 182 -23.65 4.73 4.01
N PRO A 183 -24.09 3.45 4.01
CA PRO A 183 -25.28 3.10 3.24
C PRO A 183 -26.41 3.99 3.74
N ARG A 184 -27.04 4.74 2.81
CA ARG A 184 -28.25 5.51 3.11
C ARG A 184 -29.23 4.56 3.79
N ARG A 185 -29.40 4.68 5.12
CA ARG A 185 -30.51 4.05 5.82
C ARG A 185 -31.75 4.59 5.14
N ARG A 186 -32.35 3.81 4.23
CA ARG A 186 -33.69 4.04 3.72
C ARG A 186 -34.56 4.11 4.97
N ARG A 187 -34.98 5.32 5.34
CA ARG A 187 -36.14 5.48 6.22
C ARG A 187 -37.28 4.77 5.48
N LEU A 188 -37.63 3.58 5.95
CA LEU A 188 -38.93 2.99 5.68
C LEU A 188 -39.94 3.93 6.34
N ALA A 189 -40.38 4.94 5.60
CA ALA A 189 -41.64 5.58 5.89
C ALA A 189 -42.71 4.56 5.51
N SER A 190 -43.29 3.93 6.52
CA SER A 190 -44.52 3.16 6.43
C SER A 190 -45.57 4.00 5.70
N ARG A 191 -45.84 3.66 4.44
CA ARG A 191 -47.07 4.06 3.76
C ARG A 191 -48.20 3.36 4.49
N GLN A 192 -48.91 4.12 5.31
CA GLN A 192 -50.25 3.78 5.76
C GLN A 192 -51.19 4.13 4.60
N THR A 193 -51.35 3.15 3.71
CA THR A 193 -52.45 2.99 2.75
C THR A 193 -53.04 1.66 3.17
N ASP A 194 -54.29 1.47 3.54
CA ASP A 194 -55.54 1.90 2.92
C ASP A 194 -56.61 1.22 3.83
N LYS A 195 -57.84 1.69 4.02
CA LYS A 195 -58.93 1.77 3.02
C LYS A 195 -60.23 2.22 3.76
N PRO A 196 -61.30 2.56 3.00
CA PRO A 196 -62.48 3.29 3.44
C PRO A 196 -63.46 2.47 4.28
#